data_AF-A0ABD1GI58-F1
#
_entry.id   AF-A0ABD1GI58-F1
#
_cell.length_a   1.000
_cell.length_b   1.000
_cell.length_c   1.000
_cell.angle_alpha   90.00
_cell.angle_beta   90.00
_cell.angle_gamma   90.00
#
_symmetry.space_group_name_H-M   'P 1'
#
loop_
_entity.id
_entity.type
_entity.pdbx_description
1 polymer ?
#
loop_
_entity_poly.entity_id
_entity_poly.type
_entity_poly.pdbx_seq_one_letter_code
_entity_poly.pdbx_strand_id
1 'polypeptide(L)'
;MCKQDDAPDPVINACNGLRCGETFVGPNSPNKPALWTENWTHFYDVYGNASKTRPAEDIAYHVALFIAKMKGSYINYYMFHGGTNFGRNGAAFELTSYYDPAPLDEYGN
;
A
#
# COMPACT_ATOMS: atom_id res chain seq x y z
N MET A 1 2.74 9.31 -10.61
CA MET A 1 3.32 9.73 -9.31
C MET A 1 2.30 9.47 -8.22
N CYS A 2 2.67 8.76 -7.17
CA CYS A 2 1.78 8.50 -6.03
C CYS A 2 1.65 9.75 -5.15
N LYS A 3 0.46 9.95 -4.54
CA LYS A 3 0.13 11.10 -3.69
C LYS A 3 0.47 12.47 -4.31
N GLN A 4 0.21 12.61 -5.61
CA GLN A 4 0.53 13.82 -6.38
C GLN A 4 -0.67 14.26 -7.20
N ASP A 5 -1.62 14.98 -6.59
CA ASP A 5 -2.89 15.33 -7.24
C ASP A 5 -2.72 16.31 -8.41
N ASP A 6 -1.66 17.10 -8.43
CA ASP A 6 -1.29 18.03 -9.50
C ASP A 6 -0.26 17.45 -10.49
N ALA A 7 -0.12 16.11 -10.55
CA ALA A 7 0.82 15.46 -11.47
C ALA A 7 0.62 15.96 -12.92
N PRO A 8 1.68 16.53 -13.56
CA PRO A 8 1.56 17.16 -14.87
C PRO A 8 1.36 16.13 -15.96
N ASP A 9 0.69 16.50 -17.05
CA ASP A 9 0.53 15.60 -18.18
C ASP A 9 1.88 15.23 -18.82
N PRO A 10 2.09 13.96 -19.24
CA PRO A 10 1.12 12.85 -19.29
C PRO A 10 1.10 11.96 -18.03
N VAL A 11 1.66 12.39 -16.90
CA VAL A 11 1.84 11.58 -15.69
C VAL A 11 0.49 11.28 -15.02
N ILE A 12 0.29 10.02 -14.61
CA ILE A 12 -0.90 9.59 -13.87
C ILE A 12 -0.69 9.76 -12.36
N ASN A 13 -1.60 10.44 -11.67
CA ASN A 13 -1.61 10.48 -10.21
C ASN A 13 -2.17 9.16 -9.65
N ALA A 14 -1.60 8.69 -8.54
CA ALA A 14 -1.98 7.42 -7.93
C ALA A 14 -2.18 7.55 -6.42
N CYS A 15 -2.96 6.64 -5.85
CA CYS A 15 -3.25 6.60 -4.43
C CYS A 15 -2.35 5.62 -3.66
N ASN A 16 -1.99 5.99 -2.43
CA ASN A 16 -1.34 5.12 -1.45
C ASN A 16 -2.11 5.22 -0.12
N GLY A 17 -2.27 4.11 0.57
CA GLY A 17 -2.93 4.06 1.87
C GLY A 17 -3.67 2.75 2.10
N LEU A 18 -4.41 2.69 3.21
CA LEU A 18 -5.23 1.54 3.60
C LEU A 18 -6.56 1.48 2.80
N ARG A 19 -7.12 2.64 2.44
CA ARG A 19 -8.54 2.77 2.06
C ARG A 19 -8.73 3.69 0.85
N CYS A 20 -8.02 3.46 -0.26
CA CYS A 20 -8.12 4.35 -1.43
C CYS A 20 -9.52 4.38 -2.06
N GLY A 21 -10.36 3.35 -1.89
CA GLY A 21 -11.78 3.41 -2.28
C GLY A 21 -12.61 4.47 -1.53
N GLU A 22 -12.11 4.96 -0.40
CA GLU A 22 -12.74 6.01 0.42
C GLU A 22 -11.98 7.33 0.35
N THR A 23 -10.65 7.28 0.36
CA THR A 23 -9.77 8.43 0.56
C THR A 23 -9.24 9.02 -0.74
N PHE A 24 -9.20 8.27 -1.85
CA PHE A 24 -8.72 8.80 -3.11
C PHE A 24 -9.78 9.69 -3.75
N VAL A 25 -9.41 10.94 -4.06
CA VAL A 25 -10.30 11.88 -4.76
C VAL A 25 -10.53 11.49 -6.22
N GLY A 26 -9.67 10.63 -6.78
CA GLY A 26 -9.74 10.14 -8.15
C GLY A 26 -8.57 10.64 -9.02
N PRO A 27 -8.49 10.16 -10.27
CA PRO A 27 -7.50 10.65 -11.23
C PRO A 27 -7.72 12.14 -11.51
N ASN A 28 -6.62 12.88 -11.69
CA ASN A 28 -6.64 14.33 -11.89
C ASN A 28 -7.05 14.78 -13.31
N SER A 29 -7.50 13.83 -14.15
CA SER A 29 -8.03 14.06 -15.48
C SER A 29 -9.01 12.92 -15.83
N PRO A 30 -10.11 13.21 -16.56
CA PRO A 30 -11.09 12.19 -16.96
C PRO A 30 -10.52 11.11 -17.89
N ASN A 31 -9.37 11.38 -18.53
CA ASN A 31 -8.72 10.44 -19.45
C ASN A 31 -7.67 9.55 -18.77
N LYS A 32 -7.50 9.67 -17.44
CA LYS A 32 -6.51 8.89 -16.68
C LYS A 32 -7.20 7.81 -15.85
N PRO A 33 -6.59 6.62 -15.71
CA PRO A 33 -7.12 5.55 -14.87
C PRO A 33 -6.95 5.84 -13.38
N ALA A 34 -7.81 5.23 -12.54
CA ALA A 34 -7.60 5.17 -11.10
C ALA A 34 -6.61 4.05 -10.75
N LEU A 35 -5.47 4.41 -10.15
CA LEU A 35 -4.40 3.51 -9.75
C LEU A 35 -4.17 3.56 -8.24
N TRP A 36 -4.08 2.39 -7.59
CA TRP A 36 -3.70 2.25 -6.19
C TRP A 36 -2.31 1.60 -6.10
N THR A 37 -1.29 2.42 -5.92
CA THR A 37 0.12 2.00 -5.97
C THR A 37 0.62 1.37 -4.67
N GLU A 38 0.01 1.68 -3.52
CA GLU A 38 0.34 1.05 -2.25
C GLU A 38 -0.91 0.79 -1.41
N ASN A 39 -1.46 -0.43 -1.53
CA ASN A 39 -2.44 -0.97 -0.61
C ASN A 39 -1.71 -1.54 0.60
N TRP A 40 -1.67 -0.77 1.69
CA TRP A 40 -0.89 -1.12 2.87
C TRP A 40 -1.43 -2.37 3.55
N THR A 41 -0.73 -3.50 3.40
CA THR A 41 -1.11 -4.80 4.01
C THR A 41 -0.78 -4.85 5.49
N HIS A 42 0.21 -4.08 5.91
CA HIS A 42 0.65 -3.91 7.28
C HIS A 42 1.27 -2.50 7.45
N PHE A 43 1.71 -2.15 8.65
CA PHE A 43 2.62 -1.02 8.85
C PHE A 43 3.97 -1.57 9.29
N TYR A 44 5.09 -0.98 8.85
CA TYR A 44 6.38 -1.41 9.36
C TYR A 44 6.44 -1.25 10.88
N ASP A 45 7.02 -2.23 11.54
CA ASP A 45 7.18 -2.22 12.98
C ASP A 45 8.49 -1.54 13.37
N VAL A 46 8.51 -0.93 14.56
CA VAL A 46 9.69 -0.25 15.12
C VAL A 46 10.03 -0.86 16.47
N TYR A 47 11.31 -0.82 16.84
CA TYR A 47 11.77 -1.36 18.12
C TYR A 47 11.03 -0.69 19.30
N GLY A 48 10.51 -1.51 20.22
CA GLY A 48 9.83 -1.05 21.44
C GLY A 48 8.32 -0.82 21.32
N ASN A 49 7.75 -0.90 20.11
CA ASN A 49 6.31 -0.80 19.90
C ASN A 49 5.66 -2.17 19.68
N ALA A 50 4.37 -2.28 20.01
CA ALA A 50 3.56 -3.43 19.68
C ALA A 50 3.14 -3.40 18.20
N SER A 51 3.18 -4.57 17.55
CA SER A 51 2.75 -4.72 16.17
C SER A 51 1.23 -4.54 16.00
N LYS A 52 0.82 -3.95 14.88
CA LYS A 52 -0.59 -3.70 14.53
C LYS A 52 -0.93 -4.35 13.20
N THR A 53 -1.62 -5.47 13.23
CA THR A 53 -1.98 -6.20 12.02
C THR A 53 -3.22 -5.62 11.35
N ARG A 54 -3.31 -5.80 10.02
CA ARG A 54 -4.50 -5.48 9.23
C ARG A 54 -5.22 -6.78 8.85
N PRO A 55 -6.51 -6.95 9.19
CA PRO A 55 -7.25 -8.15 8.83
C PRO A 55 -7.38 -8.33 7.31
N ALA A 56 -7.31 -9.58 6.84
CA ALA A 56 -7.45 -9.92 5.42
C ALA A 56 -8.81 -9.49 4.85
N GLU A 57 -9.85 -9.53 5.68
CA GLU A 57 -11.21 -9.11 5.34
C GLU A 57 -11.28 -7.59 5.06
N ASP A 58 -10.57 -6.77 5.85
CA ASP A 58 -10.48 -5.32 5.63
C ASP A 58 -9.71 -5.02 4.32
N ILE A 59 -8.61 -5.74 4.06
CA ILE A 59 -7.86 -5.63 2.79
C ILE A 59 -8.78 -5.96 1.61
N ALA A 60 -9.45 -7.11 1.64
CA ALA A 60 -10.31 -7.58 0.56
C ALA A 60 -11.49 -6.63 0.32
N TYR A 61 -12.12 -6.14 1.39
CA TYR A 61 -13.21 -5.16 1.30
C TYR A 61 -12.77 -3.89 0.59
N HIS A 62 -11.64 -3.29 0.98
CA HIS A 62 -11.18 -2.05 0.37
C HIS A 62 -10.70 -2.23 -1.08
N VAL A 63 -10.14 -3.39 -1.41
CA VAL A 63 -9.84 -3.77 -2.80
C VAL A 63 -11.13 -3.80 -3.64
N ALA A 64 -12.15 -4.53 -3.17
CA ALA A 64 -13.43 -4.62 -3.87
C ALA A 64 -14.10 -3.24 -4.00
N LEU A 65 -14.06 -2.42 -2.95
CA LEU A 65 -14.60 -1.06 -2.95
C LEU A 65 -13.87 -0.17 -3.95
N PHE A 66 -12.54 -0.24 -4.04
CA PHE A 66 -11.77 0.53 -5.01
C PHE A 66 -12.12 0.15 -6.45
N ILE A 67 -12.22 -1.15 -6.75
CA ILE A 67 -12.64 -1.64 -8.07
C ILE A 67 -14.04 -1.12 -8.41
N ALA A 68 -15.01 -1.34 -7.52
CA ALA A 68 -16.41 -1.04 -7.78
C ALA A 68 -16.71 0.47 -7.84
N LYS A 69 -16.22 1.25 -6.86
CA LYS A 69 -16.55 2.68 -6.71
C LYS A 69 -15.67 3.59 -7.56
N MET A 70 -14.37 3.30 -7.64
CA MET A 70 -13.41 4.17 -8.34
C MET A 70 -13.18 3.74 -9.79
N LYS A 71 -13.81 2.65 -10.25
CA LYS A 71 -13.45 1.96 -11.50
C LYS A 71 -11.96 1.63 -11.53
N GLY A 72 -11.46 1.17 -10.37
CA GLY A 72 -10.05 0.85 -10.15
C GLY A 72 -9.53 -0.14 -11.18
N SER A 73 -8.38 0.16 -11.78
CA SER A 73 -7.79 -0.64 -12.87
C SER A 73 -6.39 -1.17 -12.55
N TYR A 74 -5.83 -0.77 -11.42
CA TYR A 74 -4.56 -1.25 -10.90
C TYR A 74 -4.56 -1.16 -9.37
N ILE A 75 -4.08 -2.22 -8.72
CA ILE A 75 -3.88 -2.29 -7.27
C ILE A 75 -2.59 -3.04 -7.00
N ASN A 76 -1.72 -2.48 -6.18
CA ASN A 76 -0.49 -3.12 -5.72
C ASN A 76 -0.49 -3.26 -4.20
N TYR A 77 -0.19 -4.46 -3.70
CA TYR A 77 -0.07 -4.73 -2.27
C TYR A 77 1.30 -4.28 -1.78
N TYR A 78 1.30 -3.35 -0.82
CA TYR A 78 2.52 -2.87 -0.17
C TYR A 78 2.49 -3.29 1.30
N MET A 79 3.14 -4.38 1.71
CA MET A 79 3.94 -5.30 0.90
C MET A 79 3.19 -6.58 0.61
N PHE A 80 3.43 -7.16 -0.57
CA PHE A 80 3.03 -8.54 -0.85
C PHE A 80 3.97 -9.55 -0.16
N HIS A 81 5.27 -9.27 -0.19
CA HIS A 81 6.31 -9.88 0.65
C HIS A 81 7.18 -8.74 1.16
N GLY A 82 7.29 -8.61 2.48
CA GLY A 82 8.14 -7.59 3.11
C GLY A 82 9.59 -8.08 3.27
N GLY A 83 9.77 -9.25 3.89
CA GLY A 83 11.09 -9.86 4.08
C GLY A 83 11.86 -9.25 5.25
N THR A 84 13.17 -9.06 5.07
CA THR A 84 14.08 -8.69 6.16
C THR A 84 15.02 -7.56 5.77
N ASN A 85 15.11 -6.55 6.64
CA ASN A 85 16.12 -5.49 6.59
C ASN A 85 17.48 -6.03 7.07
N PHE A 86 18.22 -6.70 6.19
CA PHE A 86 19.53 -7.27 6.53
C PHE A 86 20.63 -6.23 6.74
N GLY A 87 21.66 -6.62 7.50
CA GLY A 87 22.85 -5.80 7.72
C GLY A 87 22.55 -4.57 8.57
N ARG A 88 23.07 -3.41 8.16
CA ARG A 88 23.05 -2.18 8.99
C ARG A 88 22.75 -0.88 8.24
N ASN A 89 22.34 -0.99 6.97
CA ASN A 89 22.06 0.16 6.10
C ASN A 89 20.63 0.13 5.52
N GLY A 90 19.82 -0.87 5.86
CA GLY A 90 18.48 -1.07 5.28
C GLY A 90 17.34 -0.33 6.00
N ALA A 91 17.52 -0.01 7.29
CA ALA A 91 16.47 0.54 8.13
C ALA A 91 17.00 1.57 9.12
N ALA A 92 16.13 2.50 9.53
CA ALA A 92 16.38 3.46 10.60
C ALA A 92 15.28 3.35 11.66
N PHE A 93 15.60 2.76 12.82
CA PHE A 93 14.68 2.50 13.94
C PHE A 93 13.53 1.51 13.67
N GLU A 94 13.34 1.07 12.43
CA GLU A 94 12.46 -0.05 12.07
C GLU A 94 13.08 -1.38 12.51
N LEU A 95 12.23 -2.39 12.74
CA LEU A 95 12.68 -3.74 13.03
C LEU A 95 13.51 -4.33 11.89
N THR A 96 14.32 -5.34 12.24
CA THR A 96 14.96 -6.22 11.24
C THR A 96 13.91 -6.91 10.36
N SER A 97 12.80 -7.36 10.94
CA SER A 97 11.66 -7.88 10.18
C SER A 97 10.93 -6.74 9.47
N TYR A 98 10.56 -6.93 8.20
CA TYR A 98 9.91 -5.91 7.39
C TYR A 98 8.51 -6.37 6.98
N TYR A 99 7.49 -5.60 7.37
CA TYR A 99 6.11 -5.77 6.92
C TYR A 99 5.46 -7.16 7.21
N ASP A 100 5.76 -7.79 8.34
CA ASP A 100 5.15 -9.05 8.76
C ASP A 100 3.94 -8.79 9.70
N PRO A 101 2.68 -9.21 9.39
CA PRO A 101 2.27 -10.27 8.46
C PRO A 101 1.77 -9.78 7.09
N ALA A 102 2.64 -9.81 6.08
CA ALA A 102 2.27 -9.66 4.66
C ALA A 102 1.63 -10.96 4.10
N PRO A 103 1.02 -10.93 2.90
CA PRO A 103 0.48 -12.13 2.25
C PRO A 103 1.49 -13.29 2.13
N LEU A 104 2.76 -12.96 1.88
CA LEU A 104 3.89 -13.86 2.13
C LEU A 104 4.64 -13.34 3.36
N ASP A 105 4.83 -14.20 4.35
CA ASP A 105 5.50 -13.83 5.61
C ASP A 105 6.98 -13.45 5.37
N GLU A 106 7.68 -13.04 6.44
CA GLU A 106 9.11 -12.69 6.37
C GLU A 106 9.97 -13.80 5.71
N TYR A 107 9.56 -15.06 5.83
CA TYR A 107 10.28 -16.23 5.35
C TYR A 107 9.77 -16.74 3.99
N GLY A 108 8.73 -16.12 3.43
CA GLY A 108 8.16 -16.43 2.13
C GLY A 108 7.16 -17.58 2.10
N ASN A 109 6.55 -17.93 3.24
CA ASN A 109 5.44 -18.89 3.30
C ASN A 109 4.12 -18.27 2.84
#